data_AF-A0A1F7MT72-F1
#
_entry.id   AF-A0A1F7MT72-F1
#
_cell.length_a   1.000
_cell.length_b   1.000
_cell.length_c   1.000
_cell.angle_alpha   90.00
_cell.angle_beta   90.00
_cell.angle_gamma   90.00
#
_symmetry.space_group_name_H-M   'P 1'
#
loop_
_entity.id
_entity.type
_entity.pdbx_description
1 polymer ?
#
loop_
_entity_poly.entity_id
_entity_poly.type
_entity_poly.pdbx_seq_one_letter_code
_entity_poly.pdbx_strand_id
1 'polypeptide(L)' 'MLACREAIAILGDYVAAELGGEAAQRLERHLAECDECVAYLRTYRRTRQLAAGAMRTEMPAALRARLREFLLSTLRRR' A
#
# COMPACT_ATOMS: atom_id res chain seq x y z
N MET A 1 13.38 -9.12 -18.70
CA MET A 1 11.99 -8.70 -18.95
C MET A 1 11.12 -9.43 -17.94
N LEU A 2 10.28 -8.73 -17.19
CA LEU A 2 9.38 -9.34 -16.19
C LEU A 2 8.08 -9.72 -16.90
N ALA A 3 7.61 -10.96 -16.78
CA ALA A 3 6.33 -11.38 -17.34
C ALA A 3 5.17 -10.96 -16.43
N CYS A 4 3.96 -10.78 -16.98
CA CYS A 4 2.79 -10.37 -16.21
C CYS A 4 2.51 -11.31 -15.02
N ARG A 5 2.70 -12.62 -15.20
CA ARG A 5 2.53 -13.62 -14.12
C ARG A 5 3.50 -13.38 -12.97
N GLU A 6 4.76 -13.06 -13.28
CA GLU A 6 5.80 -12.79 -12.28
C GLU A 6 5.54 -11.45 -11.59
N ALA A 7 5.10 -10.44 -12.35
CA ALA A 7 4.69 -9.15 -11.81
C ALA A 7 3.56 -9.31 -10.80
N ILE A 8 2.49 -10.04 -11.16
CA ILE A 8 1.35 -10.30 -10.27
C ILE A 8 1.79 -11.04 -9.01
N ALA A 9 2.72 -12.00 -9.11
CA ALA A 9 3.20 -12.76 -7.96
C ALA A 9 3.88 -11.89 -6.89
N ILE A 10 4.53 -10.78 -7.28
CA ILE A 10 5.26 -9.89 -6.38
C ILE A 10 4.48 -8.61 -6.01
N LEU A 11 3.26 -8.42 -6.53
CA LEU A 11 2.45 -7.23 -6.26
C LEU A 11 2.05 -7.07 -4.80
N GLY A 12 1.88 -8.18 -4.07
CA GLY A 12 1.53 -8.17 -2.65
C GLY A 12 2.58 -7.44 -1.82
N ASP A 13 3.80 -7.91 -1.92
CA ASP A 13 4.99 -7.36 -1.25
C ASP A 13 5.27 -5.93 -1.71
N TYR A 14 5.08 -5.63 -3.01
CA TYR A 14 5.18 -4.26 -3.52
C TYR A 14 4.21 -3.30 -2.84
N VAL A 15 2.93 -3.68 -2.72
CA VAL A 15 1.93 -2.83 -2.05
C VAL A 15 2.14 -2.78 -0.54
N ALA A 16 2.75 -3.81 0.06
CA ALA A 16 3.17 -3.80 1.45
C ALA A 16 4.48 -3.01 1.71
N ALA A 17 5.15 -2.52 0.66
CA ALA A 17 6.47 -1.90 0.71
C ALA A 17 7.56 -2.81 1.33
N GLU A 18 7.42 -4.13 1.11
CA GLU A 18 8.33 -5.17 1.60
C GLU A 18 9.27 -5.68 0.49
N LEU A 19 9.08 -5.20 -0.73
CA LEU A 19 9.87 -5.60 -1.89
C LEU A 19 11.24 -4.91 -1.91
N GLY A 20 12.31 -5.67 -2.14
CA GLY A 20 13.66 -5.12 -2.30
C GLY A 20 13.77 -4.18 -3.51
N GLY A 21 14.67 -3.19 -3.44
CA GLY A 21 14.76 -2.10 -4.42
C GLY A 21 14.96 -2.54 -5.87
N GLU A 22 15.76 -3.59 -6.12
CA GLU A 22 15.96 -4.12 -7.47
C GLU A 22 14.65 -4.73 -8.03
N ALA A 23 13.95 -5.53 -7.23
CA ALA A 23 12.70 -6.15 -7.63
C ALA A 23 11.59 -5.10 -7.85
N ALA A 24 11.56 -4.05 -7.03
CA ALA A 24 10.66 -2.91 -7.18
C ALA A 24 10.89 -2.19 -8.51
N GLN A 25 12.14 -1.88 -8.86
CA GLN A 25 12.44 -1.25 -10.14
C GLN A 25 12.05 -2.11 -11.35
N ARG A 26 12.25 -3.43 -11.28
CA ARG A 26 11.84 -4.33 -12.38
C ARG A 26 10.32 -4.34 -12.55
N LEU A 27 9.58 -4.34 -11.45
CA LEU A 27 8.13 -4.27 -11.46
C LEU A 27 7.62 -2.93 -11.97
N GLU A 28 8.20 -1.81 -11.51
CA GLU A 28 7.82 -0.46 -11.93
C GLU A 28 8.02 -0.25 -13.42
N ARG A 29 9.14 -0.73 -13.97
CA ARG A 29 9.37 -0.72 -15.42
C ARG A 29 8.32 -1.53 -16.18
N HIS A 30 7.91 -2.69 -15.66
CA HIS A 30 6.84 -3.47 -16.27
C HIS A 30 5.49 -2.75 -16.21
N LEU A 31 5.15 -2.13 -15.08
CA LEU A 31 3.92 -1.36 -14.90
C LEU A 31 3.87 -0.12 -15.79
N ALA A 32 5.02 0.44 -16.18
CA ALA A 32 5.08 1.56 -17.11
C ALA A 32 4.68 1.17 -18.56
N GLU A 33 4.73 -0.12 -18.90
CA GLU A 33 4.54 -0.62 -20.27
C GLU A 33 3.34 -1.58 -20.40
N CYS A 34 2.64 -1.90 -19.30
CA CYS A 34 1.59 -2.92 -19.28
C CYS A 34 0.31 -2.46 -18.57
N ASP A 35 -0.67 -2.01 -19.36
CA ASP A 35 -1.97 -1.53 -18.88
C ASP A 35 -2.75 -2.60 -18.10
N GLU A 36 -2.64 -3.88 -18.48
CA GLU A 36 -3.30 -5.00 -17.80
C GLU A 36 -2.79 -5.16 -16.36
N CYS A 37 -1.47 -5.08 -16.15
CA CYS A 37 -0.89 -5.16 -14.81
C CYS A 37 -1.20 -3.91 -13.98
N VAL A 38 -1.30 -2.73 -14.61
CA VAL A 38 -1.79 -1.51 -13.94
C VAL A 38 -3.24 -1.68 -13.50
N ALA A 39 -4.11 -2.22 -14.36
CA ALA A 39 -5.49 -2.51 -14.03
C ALA A 39 -5.60 -3.53 -12.88
N TYR A 40 -4.80 -4.60 -12.92
CA TYR A 40 -4.74 -5.59 -11.85
C TYR A 40 -4.29 -4.96 -10.52
N LEU A 41 -3.24 -4.13 -10.54
CA LEU A 41 -2.76 -3.42 -9.34
C LEU A 41 -3.84 -2.52 -8.73
N ARG A 42 -4.62 -1.82 -9.55
CA ARG A 42 -5.75 -1.00 -9.08
C ARG A 42 -6.79 -1.87 -8.38
N THR A 43 -7.19 -2.98 -8.98
CA THR A 43 -8.14 -3.95 -8.40
C THR A 43 -7.60 -4.52 -7.10
N TYR A 44 -6.34 -4.95 -7.07
CA TYR A 44 -5.70 -5.51 -5.88
C TYR A 44 -5.67 -4.51 -4.71
N ARG A 45 -5.30 -3.24 -4.97
CA ARG A 45 -5.35 -2.17 -3.95
C ARG A 45 -6.77 -1.95 -3.42
N ARG A 46 -7.77 -1.98 -4.31
CA ARG A 46 -9.17 -1.84 -3.91
C ARG A 46 -9.63 -3.00 -3.04
N THR A 47 -9.31 -4.23 -3.42
CA THR A 47 -9.61 -5.44 -2.64
C THR A 47 -8.98 -5.36 -1.24
N ARG A 48 -7.70 -4.97 -1.15
CA ARG A 48 -7.03 -4.77 0.15
C ARG A 48 -7.71 -3.70 1.00
N GLN A 49 -8.12 -2.58 0.40
CA GLN A 49 -8.84 -1.53 1.12
C GLN A 49 -10.19 -2.02 1.68
N LEU A 50 -10.94 -2.77 0.88
CA LEU A 50 -12.23 -3.34 1.29
C LEU A 50 -12.04 -4.38 2.41
N ALA A 51 -11.08 -5.28 2.28
CA ALA A 51 -10.74 -6.26 3.32
C ALA A 51 -10.31 -5.58 4.63
N ALA A 52 -9.42 -4.58 4.55
CA ALA A 52 -9.00 -3.79 5.70
C ALA A 52 -10.17 -3.00 6.33
N GLY A 53 -11.14 -2.58 5.53
CA GLY A 53 -12.37 -1.96 6.00
C GLY A 53 -13.26 -2.94 6.79
N ALA A 54 -13.45 -4.15 6.27
CA ALA A 54 -14.23 -5.19 6.92
C ALA A 54 -13.62 -5.66 8.26
N MET A 55 -12.28 -5.66 8.36
CA MET A 55 -11.55 -6.04 9.57
C MET A 55 -11.23 -4.85 10.49
N ARG A 56 -11.76 -3.65 10.19
CA ARG A 56 -11.38 -2.44 10.91
C ARG A 56 -12.00 -2.44 12.31
N THR A 57 -11.16 -2.57 13.33
CA THR A 57 -11.57 -2.30 14.71
C THR A 57 -11.63 -0.79 14.94
N GLU A 58 -12.70 -0.32 15.58
CA GLU A 58 -12.79 1.09 15.94
C GLU A 58 -11.72 1.45 17.00
N MET A 59 -10.95 2.50 16.72
CA MET A 59 -10.04 3.05 17.72
C MET A 59 -10.85 3.65 18.88
N PRO A 60 -10.54 3.34 20.16
CA PRO A 60 -11.22 3.96 21.29
C PRO A 60 -11.12 5.49 21.24
N ALA A 61 -12.21 6.18 21.58
CA ALA A 61 -12.28 7.65 21.50
C ALA A 61 -11.19 8.34 22.34
N ALA A 62 -10.91 7.82 23.53
CA ALA A 62 -9.85 8.32 24.40
C ALA A 62 -8.46 8.22 23.76
N LEU A 63 -8.18 7.13 23.04
CA LEU A 63 -6.91 6.95 22.34
C LEU A 63 -6.80 7.92 21.15
N ARG A 64 -7.87 8.09 20.36
CA ARG A 64 -7.92 9.09 19.28
C ARG A 64 -7.62 10.50 19.79
N ALA A 65 -8.23 10.89 20.92
CA ALA A 65 -8.05 12.22 21.50
C ALA A 65 -6.58 12.46 21.89
N ARG A 66 -5.98 11.53 22.63
CA ARG A 66 -4.57 11.59 23.05
C ARG A 66 -3.61 11.61 21.85
N LEU A 67 -3.86 10.77 20.84
CA LEU A 67 -3.02 10.73 19.64
C LEU A 67 -3.10 12.05 18.86
N ARG A 68 -4.29 12.63 18.72
CA ARG A 68 -4.49 13.91 18.05
C ARG A 68 -3.74 15.03 18.74
N GLU A 69 -3.84 15.10 20.08
CA GLU A 69 -3.12 16.10 20.88
C GLU A 69 -1.60 15.95 20.72
N PHE A 70 -1.09 14.72 20.81
CA PHE A 70 0.33 14.43 20.61
C PHE A 70 0.83 14.87 19.23
N LEU A 71 0.11 14.52 18.15
CA LEU A 71 0.49 14.88 16.78
C LEU A 71 0.49 16.40 16.58
N LEU A 72 -0.54 17.11 17.05
CA LEU A 72 -0.59 18.58 16.99
C LEU A 72 0.56 19.23 17.77
N SER A 73 0.91 18.69 18.93
CA SER A 73 2.02 19.21 19.74
C SER A 73 3.40 18.99 19.10
N THR A 74 3.55 17.95 18.28
CA THR A 74 4.81 17.59 17.60
C THR A 74 4.98 18.36 16.31
N LEU A 75 3.92 18.49 15.52
CA LEU A 75 3.93 19.24 14.25
C LEU A 75 4.11 20.75 14.45
N ARG A 76 3.68 21.31 15.59
CA ARG A 76 3.91 22.72 15.94
C ARG A 76 5.32 23.03 16.43
N ARG A 77 6.13 22.01 16.75
CA ARG A 77 7.52 22.16 17.21
C ARG A 77 8.56 22.00 16.09
N ARG A 78 8.13 21.64 14.88
CA ARG A 78 8.94 21.66 13.66
C ARG A 78 8.62 22.91 12.85
#